data_AF-A0A2M8D407-F1
#
_entry.id   AF-A0A2M8D407-F1
#
_cell.length_a   1.000
_cell.length_b   1.000
_cell.length_c   1.000
_cell.angle_alpha   90.00
_cell.angle_beta   90.00
_cell.angle_gamma   90.00
#
_symmetry.space_group_name_H-M   'P 1'
#
loop_
_entity.id
_entity.type
_entity.pdbx_description
1 polymer ?
#
loop_
_entity_poly.entity_id
_entity_poly.type
_entity_poly.pdbx_seq_one_letter_code
_entity_poly.pdbx_strand_id
1 'polypeptide(L)' 'MLPCAAYLEGEYGVNGFFIGVPVVIGGGGIEKVIELDLNDKEKEMFTASVDHVKKLIDELEAMD' A
#
# COMPACT_ATOMS: atom_id res chain seq x y z
N MET A 1 -12.59 -2.88 10.39
CA MET A 1 -11.88 -2.89 9.09
C MET A 1 -12.16 -1.59 8.40
N LEU A 2 -11.14 -0.79 8.15
CA LEU A 2 -11.24 0.52 7.52
C LEU A 2 -10.14 0.65 6.46
N PRO A 3 -10.37 1.33 5.33
CA PRO A 3 -9.32 1.63 4.38
C PRO A 3 -8.42 2.73 4.97
N CYS A 4 -7.13 2.43 5.14
CA CYS A 4 -6.14 3.38 5.63
C CYS A 4 -4.80 3.18 4.91
N ALA A 5 -3.95 4.22 4.88
CA ALA A 5 -2.58 4.06 4.43
C ALA A 5 -1.81 3.22 5.47
N ALA A 6 -1.30 2.08 5.05
CA ALA A 6 -0.49 1.19 5.88
C ALA A 6 0.84 0.91 5.20
N TYR A 7 1.88 0.75 6.01
CA TYR A 7 3.19 0.33 5.52
C TYR A 7 3.12 -1.14 5.15
N LEU A 8 3.43 -1.46 3.88
CA LEU A 8 3.43 -2.83 3.38
C LEU A 8 4.82 -3.44 3.52
N GLU A 9 4.89 -4.67 4.04
CA GLU A 9 6.10 -5.44 4.30
C GLU A 9 6.15 -6.72 3.45
N GLY A 10 5.42 -6.73 2.33
CA GLY A 10 5.30 -7.86 1.41
C GLY A 10 3.87 -8.07 0.90
N GLU A 11 2.87 -7.47 1.54
CA GLU A 11 1.47 -7.53 1.11
C GLU A 11 1.30 -6.91 -0.29
N TYR A 12 0.45 -7.54 -1.08
CA TYR A 12 0.20 -7.27 -2.48
C TYR A 12 1.48 -7.29 -3.34
N GLY A 13 2.54 -7.97 -2.87
CA GLY A 13 3.86 -7.96 -3.50
C GLY A 13 4.63 -6.65 -3.37
N VAL A 14 4.21 -5.77 -2.46
CA VAL A 14 4.82 -4.46 -2.21
C VAL A 14 5.53 -4.47 -0.86
N ASN A 15 6.77 -4.00 -0.84
CA ASN A 15 7.55 -3.88 0.38
C ASN A 15 8.17 -2.47 0.45
N GLY A 16 8.01 -1.81 1.59
CA GLY A 16 8.70 -0.55 1.87
C GLY A 16 7.87 0.72 1.62
N PHE A 17 6.57 0.61 1.35
CA PHE A 17 5.75 1.76 0.95
C PHE A 17 4.44 1.85 1.76
N PHE A 18 4.00 3.07 2.05
CA PHE A 18 2.68 3.34 2.60
C PHE A 18 1.64 3.39 1.47
N ILE A 19 0.76 2.39 1.43
CA ILE A 19 -0.28 2.27 0.40
C ILE A 19 -1.65 2.17 1.06
N GLY A 20 -2.68 2.73 0.40
CA GLY A 20 -4.06 2.63 0.87
C GLY A 20 -4.60 1.21 0.72
N VAL A 21 -4.72 0.49 1.83
CA VAL A 21 -5.19 -0.89 1.87
C VAL A 21 -6.21 -1.08 2.99
N PRO A 22 -7.09 -2.09 2.90
CA PRO A 22 -7.99 -2.39 3.99
C PRO A 22 -7.22 -2.96 5.18
N VAL A 23 -7.35 -2.30 6.33
CA VAL A 23 -6.67 -2.72 7.56
C VAL A 23 -7.66 -2.98 8.69
N VAL A 24 -7.24 -3.81 9.63
CA VAL A 24 -7.84 -3.94 10.95
C VAL A 24 -7.07 -3.03 11.90
N ILE A 25 -7.79 -2.11 12.53
CA ILE A 25 -7.25 -1.18 13.52
C ILE A 25 -7.84 -1.55 14.87
N GLY A 26 -6.99 -1.68 15.87
CA GLY A 26 -7.36 -1.92 17.26
C GLY A 26 -6.59 -1.01 18.22
N GLY A 27 -6.54 -1.40 19.50
CA GLY A 27 -5.96 -0.55 20.56
C GLY A 27 -4.47 -0.28 20.40
N GLY A 28 -3.76 -1.12 19.64
CA GLY A 28 -2.33 -0.97 19.33
C GLY A 28 -2.04 -0.27 17.98
N GLY A 29 -3.05 0.25 17.28
CA GLY A 29 -2.90 0.78 15.92
C GLY A 29 -3.30 -0.23 14.85
N ILE A 30 -2.50 -0.33 13.78
CA ILE A 30 -2.75 -1.31 12.70
C ILE A 30 -2.39 -2.71 13.22
N GLU A 31 -3.40 -3.55 13.41
CA GLU A 31 -3.21 -4.93 13.87
C GLU A 31 -3.01 -5.90 12.71
N LYS A 32 -3.57 -5.60 11.53
CA LYS A 32 -3.47 -6.45 10.37
C LYS A 32 -3.76 -5.71 9.07
N VAL A 33 -2.97 -5.98 8.03
CA VAL A 33 -3.30 -5.68 6.63
C VAL A 33 -4.09 -6.85 6.05
N ILE A 34 -5.23 -6.56 5.43
CA ILE A 34 -6.07 -7.58 4.79
C ILE A 34 -5.71 -7.62 3.31
N GLU A 35 -5.05 -8.69 2.89
CA GLU A 35 -4.78 -8.95 1.48
C GLU A 35 -6.03 -9.54 0.81
N LEU A 36 -6.48 -8.90 -0.27
CA LEU A 36 -7.65 -9.33 -1.02
C LEU A 36 -7.20 -10.09 -2.27
N ASP A 37 -7.96 -11.11 -2.64
CA ASP A 37 -7.79 -11.78 -3.94
C ASP A 37 -8.28 -10.85 -5.05
N LEU A 38 -7.35 -10.06 -5.58
CA LEU A 38 -7.60 -9.14 -6.69
C LEU A 38 -7.61 -9.92 -8.01
N ASN A 39 -8.54 -9.59 -8.91
CA ASN A 39 -8.47 -10.07 -10.28
C ASN A 39 -7.35 -9.36 -11.08
N ASP A 40 -7.04 -9.84 -12.28
CA ASP A 40 -5.91 -9.30 -13.06
C ASP A 40 -6.03 -7.80 -13.34
N LYS A 41 -7.24 -7.30 -13.61
CA LYS A 41 -7.48 -5.89 -13.86
C LYS A 41 -7.30 -5.05 -12.59
N GLU A 42 -7.76 -5.55 -11.44
CA GLU A 42 -7.57 -4.90 -10.15
C GLU A 42 -6.10 -4.89 -9.72
N LYS A 43 -5.35 -5.97 -9.99
CA LYS A 43 -3.90 -6.02 -9.77
C LYS A 43 -3.17 -5.01 -10.62
N GLU A 44 -3.55 -4.85 -11.88
CA GLU A 44 -2.97 -3.84 -12.78
C GLU A 44 -3.23 -2.42 -12.25
N MET A 45 -4.48 -2.11 -11.86
CA MET A 45 -4.83 -0.81 -11.28
C MET A 45 -4.12 -0.54 -9.95
N PHE A 46 -3.99 -1.57 -9.09
CA PHE A 46 -3.28 -1.45 -7.83
C PHE A 46 -1.78 -1.21 -8.05
N THR A 47 -1.15 -1.97 -8.95
CA THR A 47 0.26 -1.80 -9.30
C THR A 47 0.53 -0.41 -9.85
N ALA A 48 -0.32 0.09 -10.74
CA ALA A 48 -0.22 1.45 -11.26
C ALA A 48 -0.31 2.49 -10.13
N SER A 49 -1.23 2.33 -9.17
CA SER A 49 -1.33 3.22 -8.02
C SER A 49 -0.08 3.20 -7.14
N VAL A 50 0.52 2.02 -6.94
CA VAL A 50 1.77 1.87 -6.18
C VAL A 50 2.92 2.57 -6.90
N ASP A 51 3.03 2.41 -8.21
CA ASP A 51 4.10 3.02 -9.01
C ASP A 51 4.02 4.56 -9.01
N HIS A 52 2.81 5.12 -8.97
CA HIS A 52 2.64 6.57 -8.76
C HIS A 52 3.18 7.05 -7.42
N VAL A 53 2.94 6.30 -6.34
CA VAL A 53 3.47 6.64 -5.00
C VAL A 53 4.99 6.54 -4.97
N LYS A 54 5.56 5.47 -5.55
CA LYS A 54 7.01 5.30 -5.67
C LYS A 54 7.65 6.47 -6.39
N LYS A 55 7.10 6.84 -7.55
CA LYS A 55 7.61 7.96 -8.35
C LYS A 55 7.58 9.28 -7.57
N LEU A 56 6.53 9.54 -6.80
CA LEU A 56 6.45 10.76 -5.97
C LEU A 56 7.51 10.78 -4.87
N ILE A 57 7.84 9.62 -4.29
CA ILE A 57 8.92 9.50 -3.30
C ILE A 57 10.27 9.70 -3.98
N ASP A 58 10.52 9.06 -5.12
CA ASP A 58 11.76 9.22 -5.89
C ASP A 58 12.00 10.68 -6.30
N GLU A 59 10.93 11.37 -6.73
CA GLU A 59 11.00 12.80 -7.06
C GLU A 59 11.31 13.66 -5.84
N LEU A 60 10.76 13.32 -4.67
CA LEU A 60 11.05 14.02 -3.42
C LEU A 60 12.50 13.81 -2.98
N GLU A 61 13.02 12.59 -3.04
CA GLU A 61 14.42 12.26 -2.69
C GLU A 61 15.42 12.94 -3.64
N ALA A 62 15.06 13.12 -4.91
CA ALA A 62 15.92 13.82 -5.88
C ALA A 62 15.99 15.35 -5.68
N MET A 63 15.14 15.92 -4.80
CA MET A 63 15.14 17.34 -4.46
C MET A 63 16.03 17.69 -3.25
N ASP A 64 16.53 16.69 -2.53
CA ASP A 64 17.53 16.82 -1.44
C ASP A 64 18.98 16.79 -1.96
#